data_AF-A0A950S521-F1
#
_entry.id   AF-A0A950S521-F1
#
_cell.length_a   1.000
_cell.length_b   1.000
_cell.length_c   1.000
_cell.angle_alpha   90.00
_cell.angle_beta   90.00
_cell.angle_gamma   90.00
#
_symmetry.space_group_name_H-M   'P 1'
#
loop_
_entity.id
_entity.type
_entity.pdbx_description
1 polymer ?
#
loop_
_entity_poly.entity_id
_entity_poly.type
_entity_poly.pdbx_seq_one_letter_code
_entity_poly.pdbx_strand_id
1 'polypeptide(L)'
;MIKQDDELDKLEEDIRKLKNKYDQFFACIQKFPPMHERRQLEVYIYELGKQKIRDNARRFRYSQLLTRYNQHREMWGRKMREREEGPLDFRRRAAALNEPIAPVAPPPPAPRVTSPKLDPYVKVAPGTNGEEIKRLYGDIEKEHLKLGRLPNITIEQLKSMIQKQSDLVREKYHVDVVAFRVDVVDGKVKLKAKPIQE
;
A
#
# COMPACT_ATOMS: atom_id res chain seq x y z
N MET A 1 -21.67 -33.81 -32.41
CA MET A 1 -21.90 -32.57 -31.63
C MET A 1 -21.65 -32.92 -30.17
N ILE A 2 -20.45 -32.67 -29.65
CA ILE A 2 -20.20 -32.81 -28.22
C ILE A 2 -21.10 -31.76 -27.55
N LYS A 3 -22.01 -32.17 -26.66
CA LYS A 3 -22.91 -31.24 -26.00
C LYS A 3 -22.06 -30.47 -24.98
N GLN A 4 -22.18 -29.16 -24.96
CA GLN A 4 -21.46 -28.32 -23.98
C GLN A 4 -21.73 -28.74 -22.53
N ASP A 5 -22.85 -29.41 -22.26
CA ASP A 5 -23.16 -30.01 -20.96
C ASP A 5 -22.21 -31.17 -20.62
N ASP A 6 -21.88 -32.05 -21.57
CA ASP A 6 -20.93 -33.15 -21.36
C ASP A 6 -19.52 -32.63 -21.06
N GLU A 7 -19.13 -31.49 -21.63
CA GLU A 7 -17.86 -30.83 -21.36
C GLU A 7 -17.80 -30.19 -19.97
N LEU A 8 -18.92 -29.60 -19.53
CA LEU A 8 -19.05 -29.04 -18.19
C LEU A 8 -19.02 -30.14 -17.12
N ASP A 9 -19.67 -31.28 -17.37
CA ASP A 9 -19.68 -32.42 -16.45
C ASP A 9 -18.28 -33.05 -16.34
N LYS A 10 -17.55 -33.16 -17.47
CA LYS A 10 -16.14 -33.57 -17.47
C LYS A 10 -15.25 -32.63 -16.67
N LEU A 11 -15.43 -31.31 -16.86
CA LEU A 11 -14.67 -30.31 -16.09
C LEU A 11 -14.91 -30.48 -14.59
N GLU A 12 -16.16 -30.71 -14.16
CA GLU A 12 -16.46 -30.96 -12.75
C GLU A 12 -15.78 -32.23 -12.23
N GLU A 13 -15.82 -33.32 -13.00
CA GLU A 13 -15.17 -34.57 -12.64
C GLU A 13 -13.66 -34.43 -12.52
N ASP A 14 -13.03 -33.72 -13.46
CA ASP A 14 -11.58 -33.50 -13.45
C ASP A 14 -11.15 -32.58 -12.30
N ILE A 15 -11.95 -31.56 -11.94
CA ILE A 15 -11.73 -30.76 -10.73
C ILE A 15 -11.74 -31.66 -9.49
N ARG A 16 -12.69 -32.60 -9.40
CA ARG A 16 -12.80 -33.54 -8.27
C ARG A 16 -11.61 -34.50 -8.22
N LYS A 17 -11.19 -35.05 -9.35
CA LYS A 17 -10.00 -35.91 -9.46
C LYS A 17 -8.74 -35.17 -9.03
N LEU A 18 -8.56 -33.93 -9.51
CA LEU A 18 -7.42 -33.09 -9.15
C LEU A 18 -7.38 -32.82 -7.65
N LYS A 19 -8.52 -32.49 -7.04
CA LYS A 19 -8.64 -32.32 -5.58
C LYS A 19 -8.19 -33.57 -4.83
N ASN A 20 -8.69 -34.75 -5.22
CA ASN A 20 -8.33 -35.99 -4.54
C ASN A 20 -6.82 -36.29 -4.63
N LYS A 21 -6.18 -36.01 -5.77
CA LYS A 21 -4.73 -36.20 -5.92
C LYS A 21 -3.93 -35.21 -5.09
N TYR A 22 -4.37 -33.95 -5.00
CA TYR A 22 -3.78 -33.01 -4.05
C TYR A 22 -3.96 -33.46 -2.60
N ASP A 23 -5.13 -33.97 -2.23
CA ASP A 23 -5.37 -34.49 -0.87
C ASP A 23 -4.48 -35.71 -0.57
N GLN A 24 -4.28 -36.63 -1.53
CA GLN A 24 -3.32 -37.74 -1.41
C GLN A 24 -1.87 -37.28 -1.30
N PHE A 25 -1.49 -36.24 -2.04
CA PHE A 25 -0.17 -35.62 -1.93
C PHE A 25 0.04 -35.00 -0.54
N PHE A 26 -0.94 -34.26 -0.01
CA PHE A 26 -0.85 -33.67 1.33
C PHE A 26 -0.90 -34.74 2.43
N ALA A 27 -1.55 -35.87 2.20
CA ALA A 27 -1.50 -37.04 3.06
C ALA A 27 -0.17 -37.83 2.98
N CYS A 28 0.82 -37.33 2.22
CA CYS A 28 2.11 -37.98 1.95
C CYS A 28 2.01 -39.38 1.29
N ILE A 29 0.85 -39.74 0.73
CA ILE A 29 0.66 -40.97 -0.04
C ILE A 29 1.36 -40.85 -1.40
N GLN A 30 1.27 -39.68 -2.03
CA GLN A 30 1.93 -39.37 -3.29
C GLN A 30 3.14 -38.44 -3.09
N LYS A 31 4.28 -38.79 -3.68
CA LYS A 31 5.56 -38.06 -3.49
C LYS A 31 5.67 -36.76 -4.29
N PHE A 32 4.92 -36.62 -5.37
CA PHE A 32 5.04 -35.49 -6.30
C PHE A 32 3.72 -34.72 -6.44
N PRO A 33 3.76 -33.38 -6.50
CA PRO A 33 2.57 -32.57 -6.70
C PRO A 33 1.98 -32.81 -8.10
N PRO A 34 0.64 -32.89 -8.25
CA PRO A 34 -0.02 -33.11 -9.54
C PRO A 34 -0.05 -31.83 -10.40
N MET A 35 1.15 -31.33 -10.76
CA MET A 35 1.32 -30.12 -11.57
C MET A 35 0.86 -30.32 -13.02
N HIS A 36 1.08 -31.52 -13.57
CA HIS A 36 0.72 -31.82 -14.95
C HIS A 36 -0.80 -31.77 -15.16
N GLU A 37 -1.55 -32.40 -14.26
CA GLU A 37 -3.01 -32.43 -14.31
C GLU A 37 -3.62 -31.06 -14.03
N ARG A 38 -3.03 -30.29 -13.12
CA ARG A 38 -3.42 -28.89 -12.93
C ARG A 38 -3.29 -28.09 -14.23
N ARG A 39 -2.16 -28.24 -14.93
CA ARG A 39 -1.92 -27.54 -16.21
C ARG A 39 -2.94 -27.97 -17.28
N GLN A 40 -3.23 -29.27 -17.40
CA GLN A 40 -4.24 -29.76 -18.34
C GLN A 40 -5.62 -29.15 -18.05
N LEU A 41 -6.00 -29.10 -16.77
CA LEU A 41 -7.27 -28.52 -16.35
C LEU A 41 -7.35 -27.01 -16.61
N GLU A 42 -6.25 -26.27 -16.39
CA GLU A 42 -6.17 -24.84 -16.71
C GLU A 42 -6.32 -24.55 -18.20
N VAL A 43 -5.70 -25.38 -19.05
CA VAL A 43 -5.89 -25.30 -20.51
C VAL A 43 -7.35 -25.57 -20.88
N TYR A 44 -7.96 -26.60 -20.29
CA TYR A 44 -9.35 -26.96 -20.57
C TYR A 44 -10.34 -25.86 -20.14
N ILE A 45 -10.12 -25.25 -18.96
CA ILE A 45 -10.89 -24.08 -18.50
C ILE A 45 -10.73 -22.93 -19.50
N TYR A 46 -9.51 -22.64 -19.96
CA TYR A 46 -9.27 -21.56 -20.92
C TYR A 46 -9.95 -21.81 -22.28
N GLU A 47 -9.89 -23.04 -22.78
CA GLU A 47 -10.57 -23.45 -24.01
C GLU A 47 -12.10 -23.30 -23.90
N LEU A 48 -12.68 -23.74 -22.78
CA LEU A 48 -14.11 -23.59 -22.49
C LEU A 48 -14.53 -22.12 -22.35
N GLY A 49 -13.70 -21.29 -21.71
CA GLY A 49 -13.94 -19.85 -21.60
C GLY A 49 -13.85 -19.11 -22.94
N LYS A 50 -13.04 -19.60 -23.89
CA LYS A 50 -12.94 -19.06 -25.25
C LYS A 50 -14.19 -19.37 -26.08
N GLN A 51 -14.86 -20.48 -25.80
CA GLN A 51 -16.15 -20.77 -26.43
C GLN A 51 -17.21 -19.79 -25.91
N LYS A 52 -17.81 -18.99 -26.79
CA LYS A 52 -18.94 -18.13 -26.43
C LYS A 52 -20.18 -18.99 -26.16
N ILE A 53 -20.33 -19.49 -24.94
CA ILE A 53 -21.54 -20.18 -24.48
C ILE A 53 -22.72 -19.22 -24.69
N ARG A 54 -23.74 -19.58 -25.47
CA ARG A 54 -24.91 -18.72 -25.70
C ARG A 54 -25.93 -18.81 -24.56
N ASP A 55 -26.03 -19.97 -23.93
CA ASP A 55 -26.98 -20.25 -22.86
C ASP A 55 -26.50 -19.67 -21.50
N ASN A 56 -27.36 -18.88 -20.85
CA ASN A 56 -27.08 -18.29 -19.55
C ASN A 56 -26.99 -19.34 -18.43
N ALA A 57 -27.76 -20.43 -18.49
CA ALA A 57 -27.70 -21.48 -17.47
C ALA A 57 -26.32 -22.16 -17.45
N ARG A 58 -25.79 -22.46 -18.64
CA ARG A 58 -24.46 -23.05 -18.82
C ARG A 58 -23.34 -22.09 -18.42
N ARG A 59 -23.45 -20.80 -18.75
CA ARG A 59 -22.50 -19.77 -18.28
C ARG A 59 -22.44 -19.72 -16.76
N PHE A 60 -23.59 -19.77 -16.11
CA PHE A 60 -23.65 -19.76 -14.64
C PHE A 60 -23.00 -21.01 -14.04
N ARG A 61 -23.27 -22.21 -14.60
CA ARG A 61 -22.58 -23.45 -14.20
C ARG A 61 -21.07 -23.35 -14.38
N TYR A 62 -20.60 -22.91 -15.55
CA TYR A 62 -19.18 -22.68 -15.81
C TYR A 62 -18.56 -21.70 -14.81
N SER A 63 -19.24 -20.58 -14.54
CA SER A 63 -18.78 -19.59 -13.57
C SER A 63 -18.68 -20.18 -12.15
N GLN A 64 -19.64 -21.02 -11.73
CA GLN A 64 -19.55 -21.73 -10.46
C GLN A 64 -18.36 -22.69 -10.40
N LEU A 65 -18.14 -23.47 -11.46
CA LEU A 65 -17.02 -24.41 -11.55
C LEU A 65 -15.68 -23.65 -11.48
N LEU A 66 -15.57 -22.51 -12.16
CA LEU A 66 -14.39 -21.65 -12.11
C LEU A 66 -14.13 -21.11 -10.70
N THR A 67 -15.17 -20.64 -10.00
CA THR A 67 -15.06 -20.19 -8.61
C THR A 67 -14.59 -21.32 -7.69
N ARG A 68 -15.17 -22.52 -7.82
CA ARG A 68 -14.73 -23.71 -7.05
C ARG A 68 -13.27 -24.07 -7.34
N TYR A 69 -12.85 -24.05 -8.61
CA TYR A 69 -11.46 -24.31 -8.98
C TYR A 69 -10.51 -23.27 -8.36
N ASN A 70 -10.85 -21.98 -8.42
CA ASN A 70 -10.03 -20.91 -7.84
C ASN A 70 -9.87 -21.07 -6.31
N GLN A 71 -10.94 -21.43 -5.60
CA GLN A 71 -10.87 -21.73 -4.16
C GLN A 71 -9.92 -22.90 -3.87
N HIS A 72 -10.02 -23.99 -4.64
CA HIS A 72 -9.12 -25.12 -4.50
C HIS A 72 -7.67 -24.75 -4.81
N ARG A 73 -7.42 -23.98 -5.87
CA ARG A 73 -6.09 -23.49 -6.26
C ARG A 73 -5.45 -22.64 -5.16
N GLU A 74 -6.21 -21.74 -4.53
CA GLU A 74 -5.71 -20.94 -3.41
C GLU A 74 -5.40 -21.82 -2.20
N MET A 75 -6.30 -22.75 -1.85
CA MET A 75 -6.11 -23.68 -0.74
C MET A 75 -4.86 -24.55 -0.93
N TRP A 76 -4.66 -25.11 -2.13
CA TRP A 76 -3.45 -25.89 -2.44
C TRP A 76 -2.20 -25.01 -2.37
N GLY A 77 -2.25 -23.77 -2.87
CA GLY A 77 -1.13 -22.82 -2.76
C GLY A 77 -0.76 -22.51 -1.32
N ARG A 78 -1.76 -22.34 -0.44
CA ARG A 78 -1.56 -22.13 1.00
C ARG A 78 -0.90 -23.35 1.66
N LYS A 79 -1.42 -24.55 1.41
CA LYS A 79 -0.86 -25.80 1.95
C LYS A 79 0.55 -26.10 1.45
N MET A 80 0.85 -25.79 0.18
CA MET A 80 2.21 -25.94 -0.38
C MET A 80 3.20 -25.01 0.34
N ARG A 81 2.82 -23.74 0.54
CA ARG A 81 3.65 -22.80 1.31
C ARG A 81 3.85 -23.24 2.75
N GLU A 82 2.81 -23.71 3.43
CA GLU A 82 2.91 -24.24 4.79
C GLU A 82 3.87 -25.43 4.89
N ARG A 83 3.91 -26.27 3.85
CA ARG A 83 4.84 -27.40 3.73
C ARG A 83 6.29 -26.98 3.42
N GLU A 84 6.49 -25.96 2.59
CA GLU A 84 7.82 -25.45 2.20
C GLU A 84 8.45 -24.52 3.26
N GLU A 85 7.66 -23.65 3.89
CA GLU A 85 8.14 -22.64 4.84
C GLU A 85 8.21 -23.19 6.29
N GLY A 86 7.55 -24.32 6.56
CA GLY A 86 7.50 -24.96 7.87
C GLY A 86 6.60 -24.23 8.89
N PRO A 87 6.28 -24.88 10.04
CA PRO A 87 5.29 -24.38 11.02
C PRO A 87 5.63 -23.00 11.63
N LEU A 88 6.90 -22.61 11.57
CA LEU A 88 7.40 -21.38 12.17
C LEU A 88 7.00 -20.14 11.34
N ASP A 89 6.94 -20.27 10.02
CA ASP A 89 6.57 -19.16 9.13
C ASP A 89 5.04 -19.00 9.06
N PHE A 90 4.27 -20.09 9.14
CA PHE A 90 2.81 -20.00 9.31
C PHE A 90 2.44 -19.27 10.60
N ARG A 91 3.12 -19.56 11.73
CA ARG A 91 2.91 -18.80 12.98
C ARG A 91 3.32 -17.34 12.84
N ARG A 92 4.41 -17.01 12.13
CA ARG A 92 4.81 -15.61 11.89
C ARG A 92 3.84 -14.87 10.96
N ARG A 93 3.37 -15.52 9.90
CA ARG A 93 2.40 -14.93 8.96
C ARG A 93 1.01 -14.84 9.56
N ALA A 94 0.57 -15.85 10.30
CA ALA A 94 -0.67 -15.78 11.07
C ALA A 94 -0.55 -14.74 12.20
N ALA A 95 0.63 -14.59 12.83
CA ALA A 95 0.87 -13.51 13.79
C ALA A 95 0.96 -12.13 13.12
N ALA A 96 1.36 -12.02 11.86
CA ALA A 96 1.36 -10.76 11.10
C ALA A 96 -0.03 -10.42 10.52
N LEU A 97 -0.87 -11.43 10.25
CA LEU A 97 -2.24 -11.24 9.77
C LEU A 97 -3.25 -11.06 10.91
N ASN A 98 -2.96 -11.68 12.06
CA ASN A 98 -3.71 -11.57 13.32
C ASN A 98 -3.03 -10.61 14.30
N GLU A 99 -1.92 -9.99 13.91
CA GLU A 99 -1.51 -8.73 14.49
C GLU A 99 -2.71 -7.82 14.23
N PRO A 100 -3.37 -7.27 15.27
CA PRO A 100 -4.21 -6.11 15.03
C PRO A 100 -3.32 -5.15 14.24
N ILE A 101 -3.85 -4.55 13.18
CA ILE A 101 -3.16 -3.47 12.48
C ILE A 101 -2.81 -2.46 13.58
N ALA A 102 -1.62 -2.58 14.13
CA ALA A 102 -1.07 -1.61 15.02
C ALA A 102 -0.98 -0.40 14.11
N PRO A 103 -1.70 0.69 14.41
CA PRO A 103 -1.64 1.89 13.59
C PRO A 103 -0.17 2.17 13.39
N VAL A 104 0.29 2.18 12.14
CA VAL A 104 1.69 2.28 11.73
C VAL A 104 2.40 3.22 12.68
N ALA A 105 3.09 2.63 13.66
CA ALA A 105 3.85 3.41 14.60
C ALA A 105 5.07 3.93 13.82
N PRO A 106 5.36 5.23 13.92
CA PRO A 106 6.40 5.90 13.16
C PRO A 106 7.79 5.26 13.38
N PRO A 107 8.75 5.49 12.46
CA PRO A 107 10.10 4.90 12.49
C PRO A 107 10.82 5.10 13.84
N PRO A 108 11.77 4.21 14.18
CA PRO A 108 12.37 4.11 15.52
C PRO A 108 13.02 5.42 16.00
N PRO A 109 13.08 5.62 17.32
CA PRO A 109 13.48 6.88 17.93
C PRO A 109 14.99 7.10 17.75
N ALA A 110 15.32 8.15 17.00
CA ALA A 110 16.61 8.82 17.12
C ALA A 110 16.82 9.25 18.60
N PRO A 111 18.07 9.25 19.10
CA PRO A 111 18.40 9.20 20.52
C PRO A 111 17.68 10.27 21.33
N ARG A 112 17.13 9.84 22.49
CA ARG A 112 16.63 10.75 23.53
C ARG A 112 17.79 11.64 24.00
N VAL A 113 17.87 12.83 23.43
CA VAL A 113 18.51 13.96 24.10
C VAL A 113 17.43 14.58 24.98
N THR A 114 17.55 14.30 26.27
CA THR A 114 16.83 15.02 27.31
C THR A 114 17.22 16.50 27.28
N SER A 115 16.18 17.35 27.34
CA SER A 115 16.12 18.78 27.69
C SER A 115 15.84 19.73 26.50
N PRO A 116 15.27 20.93 26.74
CA PRO A 116 13.83 21.18 26.92
C PRO A 116 13.29 22.21 25.91
N LYS A 117 11.97 22.21 25.61
CA LYS A 117 11.25 23.18 24.72
C LYS A 117 11.72 23.12 23.24
N LEU A 118 10.86 23.14 22.22
CA LEU A 118 10.13 24.30 21.73
C LEU A 118 9.22 23.83 20.58
N ASP A 119 8.07 24.47 20.42
CA ASP A 119 7.06 24.27 19.38
C ASP A 119 7.61 24.08 17.95
N PRO A 120 6.91 23.33 17.06
CA PRO A 120 7.29 23.09 15.66
C PRO A 120 7.07 24.32 14.77
N TYR A 121 7.58 25.46 15.23
CA TYR A 121 7.34 26.77 14.67
C TYR A 121 8.70 27.45 14.48
N VAL A 122 9.09 27.68 13.23
CA VAL A 122 10.38 28.29 12.91
C VAL A 122 10.27 29.77 13.24
N LYS A 123 10.86 30.19 14.37
CA LYS A 123 10.90 31.58 14.82
C LYS A 123 11.85 32.38 13.93
N VAL A 124 11.33 33.37 13.24
CA VAL A 124 12.10 34.31 12.43
C VAL A 124 12.19 35.60 13.24
N ALA A 125 13.36 35.83 13.84
CA ALA A 125 13.70 37.04 14.57
C ALA A 125 14.57 37.97 13.69
N PRO A 126 14.57 39.29 13.94
CA PRO A 126 15.41 40.23 13.19
C PRO A 126 16.89 39.97 13.48
N GLY A 127 17.58 39.28 12.56
CA GLY A 127 19.02 39.00 12.67
C GLY A 127 19.45 37.59 12.26
N THR A 128 18.51 36.64 12.13
CA THR A 128 18.82 35.23 11.80
C THR A 128 18.31 34.88 10.40
N ASN A 129 19.09 35.24 9.37
CA ASN A 129 18.58 35.32 8.00
C ASN A 129 19.18 34.28 7.03
N GLY A 130 19.45 33.06 7.50
CA GLY A 130 20.02 32.00 6.66
C GLY A 130 19.55 30.59 6.97
N GLU A 131 19.66 30.14 8.21
CA GLU A 131 19.47 28.72 8.55
C GLU A 131 18.00 28.34 8.69
N GLU A 132 17.18 29.18 9.33
CA GLU A 132 15.74 28.99 9.45
C GLU A 132 15.03 28.93 8.09
N ILE A 133 15.47 29.79 7.16
CA ILE A 133 14.92 29.85 5.81
C ILE A 133 15.32 28.60 5.01
N LYS A 134 16.55 28.10 5.18
CA LYS A 134 16.99 26.83 4.57
C LYS A 134 16.22 25.63 5.13
N ARG A 135 15.89 25.63 6.41
CA ARG A 135 15.06 24.58 7.04
C ARG A 135 13.64 24.59 6.47
N LEU A 136 13.01 25.76 6.37
CA LEU A 136 11.69 25.90 5.74
C LEU A 136 11.71 25.50 4.27
N TYR A 137 12.77 25.85 3.53
CA TYR A 137 12.95 25.43 2.14
C TYR A 137 13.05 23.90 2.02
N GLY A 138 13.85 23.25 2.86
CA GLY A 138 13.97 21.80 2.88
C GLY A 138 12.65 21.09 3.22
N ASP A 139 11.82 21.69 4.08
CA ASP A 139 10.48 21.17 4.36
C ASP A 139 9.52 21.37 3.18
N ILE A 140 9.60 22.51 2.47
CA ILE A 140 8.85 22.74 1.22
C ILE A 140 9.27 21.75 0.12
N GLU A 141 10.57 21.47 -0.04
CA GLU A 141 11.07 20.48 -1.01
C GLU A 141 10.55 19.08 -0.71
N LYS A 142 10.56 18.66 0.55
CA LYS A 142 9.99 17.36 0.97
C LYS A 142 8.50 17.28 0.67
N GLU A 143 7.73 18.33 0.97
CA GLU A 143 6.30 18.35 0.68
C GLU A 143 6.01 18.39 -0.82
N HIS A 144 6.79 19.13 -1.62
CA HIS A 144 6.67 19.12 -3.08
C HIS A 144 7.07 17.76 -3.70
N LEU A 145 8.11 17.11 -3.18
CA LEU A 145 8.53 15.77 -3.61
C LEU A 145 7.45 14.72 -3.32
N LYS A 146 6.81 14.78 -2.14
CA LYS A 146 5.66 13.93 -1.80
C LYS A 146 4.47 14.13 -2.76
N LEU A 147 4.31 15.33 -3.29
CA LEU A 147 3.26 15.67 -4.25
C LEU A 147 3.66 15.40 -5.72
N GLY A 148 4.88 14.91 -5.97
CA GLY A 148 5.38 14.64 -7.32
C GLY A 148 5.54 15.89 -8.19
N ARG A 149 5.65 17.08 -7.57
CA ARG A 149 5.84 18.37 -8.24
C ARG A 149 7.24 18.91 -7.98
N LEU A 150 7.84 19.53 -9.00
CA LEU A 150 9.11 20.22 -8.83
C LEU A 150 8.89 21.54 -8.08
N PRO A 151 9.79 21.91 -7.16
CA PRO A 151 9.73 23.20 -6.49
C PRO A 151 9.93 24.31 -7.53
N ASN A 152 8.85 25.05 -7.83
CA ASN A 152 8.91 26.19 -8.74
C ASN A 152 9.41 27.49 -8.07
N ILE A 153 9.98 27.40 -6.87
CA ILE A 153 10.39 28.55 -6.07
C ILE A 153 11.84 28.35 -5.64
N THR A 154 12.69 29.33 -5.89
CA THR A 154 14.08 29.32 -5.42
C THR A 154 14.20 29.81 -3.98
N ILE A 155 15.29 29.44 -3.30
CA ILE A 155 15.58 29.84 -1.91
C ILE A 155 15.51 31.37 -1.72
N GLU A 156 15.96 32.13 -2.72
CA GLU A 156 15.93 33.60 -2.73
C GLU A 156 14.50 34.15 -2.79
N GLN A 157 13.63 33.54 -3.60
CA GLN A 157 12.23 33.92 -3.71
C GLN A 157 11.47 33.59 -2.42
N LEU A 158 11.76 32.45 -1.79
CA LEU A 158 11.20 32.09 -0.49
C LEU A 158 11.63 33.09 0.59
N LYS A 159 12.91 33.48 0.62
CA LYS A 159 13.43 34.51 1.54
C LYS A 159 12.69 35.83 1.39
N SER A 160 12.48 36.30 0.16
CA SER A 160 11.71 37.54 -0.10
C SER A 160 10.25 37.41 0.34
N MET A 161 9.62 36.24 0.14
CA MET A 161 8.24 36.00 0.54
C MET A 161 8.07 35.96 2.06
N ILE A 162 8.98 35.27 2.76
CA ILE A 162 8.99 35.20 4.22
C ILE A 162 9.21 36.59 4.82
N GLN A 163 10.15 37.39 4.27
CA GLN A 163 10.40 38.75 4.71
C GLN A 163 9.15 39.65 4.56
N LYS A 164 8.51 39.63 3.39
CA LYS A 164 7.27 40.39 3.17
C LYS A 164 6.14 39.94 4.10
N GLN A 165 6.01 38.63 4.32
CA GLN A 165 5.00 38.09 5.23
C GLN A 165 5.31 38.39 6.69
N SER A 166 6.58 38.40 7.11
CA SER A 166 6.97 38.77 8.47
C SER A 166 6.70 40.24 8.74
N ASP A 167 6.99 41.13 7.78
CA ASP A 167 6.72 42.57 7.93
C ASP A 167 5.22 42.85 8.04
N LEU A 168 4.39 42.22 7.20
CA LEU A 168 2.92 42.33 7.28
C LEU A 168 2.34 41.79 8.60
N VAL A 169 2.86 40.67 9.11
CA VAL A 169 2.40 40.09 10.38
C VAL A 169 2.88 40.93 11.56
N ARG A 170 4.09 41.51 11.49
CA ARG A 170 4.62 42.42 12.51
C ARG A 170 3.81 43.71 12.59
N GLU A 171 3.42 44.29 11.46
CA GLU A 171 2.59 45.50 11.44
C GLU A 171 1.17 45.23 11.93
N LYS A 172 0.57 44.11 11.49
CA LYS A 172 -0.82 43.78 11.83
C LYS A 172 -1.02 43.31 13.27
N TYR A 173 -0.04 42.64 13.86
CA TYR A 173 -0.14 42.06 15.19
C TYR A 173 0.77 42.74 16.23
N HIS A 174 1.59 43.72 15.84
CA HIS A 174 2.57 44.42 16.70
C HIS A 174 3.50 43.46 17.46
N VAL A 175 4.06 42.48 16.75
CA VAL A 175 4.88 41.41 17.34
C VAL A 175 6.26 41.34 16.68
N ASP A 176 7.32 41.25 17.49
CA ASP A 176 8.71 41.21 17.02
C ASP A 176 9.17 39.83 16.51
N VAL A 177 8.53 38.74 16.95
CA VAL A 177 8.85 37.37 16.50
C VAL A 177 7.68 36.79 15.72
N VAL A 178 7.89 36.57 14.42
CA VAL A 178 6.94 35.84 13.59
C VAL A 178 7.49 34.46 13.38
N ALA A 179 6.64 33.47 13.53
CA ALA A 179 7.05 32.12 13.25
C ALA A 179 6.20 31.52 12.12
N PHE A 180 6.78 30.57 11.41
CA PHE A 180 6.22 30.04 10.17
C PHE A 180 6.15 28.51 10.19
N ARG A 181 5.09 27.98 9.56
CA ARG A 181 4.90 26.54 9.31
C ARG A 181 4.45 26.30 7.88
N VAL A 182 5.03 25.28 7.26
CA VAL A 182 4.66 24.78 5.94
C VAL A 182 3.49 23.79 6.12
N ASP A 183 2.35 24.08 5.51
CA ASP A 183 1.17 23.18 5.47
C ASP A 183 0.79 22.91 4.01
N VAL A 184 0.39 21.68 3.70
CA VAL A 184 -0.14 21.31 2.38
C VAL A 184 -1.66 21.43 2.40
N VAL A 185 -2.21 22.32 1.57
CA VAL A 185 -3.67 22.54 1.45
C VAL A 185 -4.04 22.49 -0.03
N ASP A 186 -4.96 21.59 -0.40
CA ASP A 186 -5.42 21.37 -1.79
C ASP A 186 -4.29 21.06 -2.79
N GLY A 187 -3.27 20.28 -2.36
CA GLY A 187 -2.13 19.92 -3.22
C GLY A 187 -1.22 21.09 -3.58
N LYS A 188 -1.32 22.21 -2.84
CA LYS A 188 -0.41 23.36 -2.91
C LYS A 188 0.22 23.59 -1.55
N VAL A 189 1.54 23.77 -1.52
CA VAL A 189 2.28 24.09 -0.31
C VAL A 189 1.98 25.54 0.07
N LYS A 190 1.43 25.77 1.27
CA LYS A 190 1.12 27.10 1.82
C LYS A 190 1.91 27.33 3.09
N LEU A 191 2.47 28.52 3.24
CA LEU A 191 3.13 28.94 4.46
C LEU A 191 2.10 29.60 5.37
N LYS A 192 1.88 29.05 6.57
CA LYS A 192 1.10 29.69 7.63
C LYS A 192 2.05 30.45 8.55
N ALA A 193 1.72 31.71 8.81
CA ALA A 193 2.40 32.55 9.78
C ALA A 193 1.54 32.67 11.05
N LYS A 194 2.18 32.72 12.21
CA LYS A 194 1.56 32.97 13.50
C LYS A 194 2.48 33.94 14.24
N PRO A 195 1.94 35.06 14.73
CA PRO A 195 2.70 35.96 15.57
C PRO A 195 2.95 35.28 16.92
N ILE A 196 4.20 35.27 17.38
CA ILE A 196 4.56 34.89 18.75
C ILE A 196 4.91 36.17 19.49
N GLN A 197 3.97 36.67 20.27
CA GLN A 197 4.22 37.76 21.21
C GLN A 197 4.98 37.18 22.39
N GLU A 198 6.16 37.72 22.68
CA GLU A 198 6.92 37.40 23.90
C GLU A 198 6.39 38.20 25.08
#